data_AF-A0A349QA18-F1
#
_entry.id   AF-A0A349QA18-F1
#
_cell.length_a   1.000
_cell.length_b   1.000
_cell.length_c   1.000
_cell.angle_alpha   90.00
_cell.angle_beta   90.00
_cell.angle_gamma   90.00
#
_symmetry.space_group_name_H-M   'P 1'
#
loop_
_entity.id
_entity.type
_entity.pdbx_description
1 polymer ?
#
loop_
_entity_poly.entity_id
_entity_poly.type
_entity_poly.pdbx_seq_one_letter_code
_entity_poly.pdbx_strand_id
1 'polypeptide(L)'
;RYKTMKKMAKFVVSFMLVAVVIGASFALVACNGDDKNYVAVAAIDLLQEDFGIAVKKGNTALLNAVNVVIDEWLANGKMNQYMDYYSALANEEKGGESAVAPDGLQTSWDFGSATEVVTMYTESGFAPYEFYKGENIIGLDVAIMSQVAVNLGKKLEVKDVVFDVVATNVANSTGDAVGAAGITINDERKQVVDFSNVYSSSTLVIVSENGQYSSVKDLAGKTVGVQEGTSGDLIISAAKGAGYTYENEDGQDVTVTAAGATVKQYKQYALALQDLKNGRIDAILMDKIPAELMLK
;
A
#
# COMPACT_ATOMS: atom_id res chain seq x y z
N ARG A 1 -22.25 -33.04 -12.11
CA ARG A 1 -21.01 -33.82 -11.79
C ARG A 1 -19.74 -32.95 -11.82
N TYR A 2 -19.82 -31.68 -11.41
CA TYR A 2 -18.69 -30.72 -11.51
C TYR A 2 -18.36 -30.04 -10.16
N LYS A 3 -18.81 -30.62 -9.04
CA LYS A 3 -18.71 -30.02 -7.69
C LYS A 3 -17.84 -30.83 -6.71
N THR A 4 -17.10 -31.84 -7.21
CA THR A 4 -16.42 -32.84 -6.33
C THR A 4 -14.92 -33.02 -6.61
N MET A 5 -14.27 -32.11 -7.34
CA MET A 5 -12.83 -32.24 -7.69
C MET A 5 -11.91 -31.16 -7.12
N LYS A 6 -12.34 -30.40 -6.09
CA LYS A 6 -11.47 -29.39 -5.44
C LYS A 6 -10.92 -29.81 -4.07
N LYS A 7 -10.99 -31.10 -3.70
CA LYS A 7 -10.64 -31.58 -2.35
C LYS A 7 -9.31 -32.33 -2.19
N MET A 8 -8.45 -32.43 -3.21
CA MET A 8 -7.16 -33.10 -3.06
C MET A 8 -6.05 -32.35 -3.80
N ALA A 9 -5.46 -31.37 -3.13
CA ALA A 9 -4.05 -30.98 -3.22
C ALA A 9 -3.79 -29.75 -2.31
N LYS A 10 -3.92 -29.91 -1.00
CA LYS A 10 -3.21 -29.04 -0.04
C LYS A 10 -2.10 -29.90 0.55
N PHE A 11 -0.90 -29.75 0.01
CA PHE A 11 0.29 -30.34 0.61
C PHE A 11 0.55 -29.58 1.91
N VAL A 12 0.52 -30.31 3.02
CA VAL A 12 0.71 -29.78 4.37
C VAL A 12 2.18 -29.40 4.52
N VAL A 13 2.47 -28.10 4.51
CA VAL A 13 3.71 -27.58 5.13
C VAL A 13 3.38 -27.39 6.61
N SER A 14 4.02 -28.20 7.43
CA SER A 14 3.78 -28.29 8.87
C SER A 14 4.23 -27.00 9.56
N PHE A 15 3.32 -26.46 10.38
CA PHE A 15 3.47 -25.33 11.30
C PHE A 15 4.73 -25.45 12.18
N MET A 16 5.50 -24.36 12.25
CA MET A 16 6.25 -24.03 13.47
C MET A 16 5.61 -22.77 14.07
N LEU A 17 4.63 -23.01 14.95
CA LEU A 17 3.94 -22.00 15.74
C LEU A 17 4.94 -21.45 16.77
N VAL A 18 5.57 -20.32 16.48
CA VAL A 18 6.23 -19.53 17.54
C VAL A 18 5.12 -18.81 18.27
N ALA A 19 4.82 -19.25 19.50
CA ALA A 19 3.94 -18.55 20.41
C ALA A 19 4.54 -17.16 20.72
N VAL A 20 4.08 -16.13 20.00
CA VAL A 20 4.33 -14.75 20.38
C VAL A 20 3.43 -14.46 21.57
N VAL A 21 4.05 -14.41 22.74
CA VAL A 21 3.45 -13.89 23.96
C VAL A 21 2.95 -12.48 23.63
N ILE A 22 1.65 -12.26 23.79
CA ILE A 22 0.99 -10.96 23.70
C ILE A 22 1.55 -10.08 24.82
N GLY A 23 2.65 -9.41 24.53
CA GLY A 23 3.08 -8.20 25.21
C GLY A 23 2.62 -7.05 24.34
N ALA A 24 1.51 -6.42 24.69
CA ALA A 24 1.07 -5.16 24.10
C ALA A 24 2.12 -4.09 24.38
N SER A 25 3.17 -4.07 23.56
CA SER A 25 4.13 -3.00 23.50
C SER A 25 3.58 -2.03 22.47
N PHE A 26 2.73 -1.11 22.92
CA PHE A 26 2.44 0.11 22.18
C PHE A 26 3.78 0.83 21.99
N ALA A 27 4.40 0.69 20.82
CA ALA A 27 5.45 1.59 20.41
C ALA A 27 4.79 2.95 20.15
N LEU A 28 4.65 3.75 21.23
CA LEU A 28 4.25 5.15 21.13
C LEU A 28 5.35 5.87 20.34
N VAL A 29 5.08 6.16 19.07
CA VAL A 29 5.73 7.28 18.39
C VAL A 29 4.92 8.51 18.79
N ALA A 30 5.37 9.23 19.81
CA ALA A 30 4.78 10.50 20.22
C ALA A 30 5.57 11.64 19.57
N CYS A 31 4.90 12.49 18.81
CA CYS A 31 5.49 13.72 18.30
C CYS A 31 5.28 14.85 19.33
N ASN A 32 6.39 15.42 19.82
CA ASN A 32 6.37 16.64 20.63
C ASN A 32 6.04 17.84 19.73
N GLY A 33 4.91 18.50 19.95
CA GLY A 33 4.62 19.79 19.31
C GLY A 33 3.22 20.34 19.53
N ASP A 34 2.20 19.48 19.63
CA ASP A 34 0.81 19.84 19.91
C ASP A 34 0.27 18.89 20.99
N ASP A 35 -0.62 19.34 21.90
CA ASP A 35 -1.17 18.56 23.02
C ASP A 35 -1.95 17.28 22.63
N LYS A 36 -1.95 16.92 21.34
CA LYS A 36 -2.66 15.77 20.77
C LYS A 36 -1.67 14.73 20.24
N ASN A 37 -1.63 13.59 20.91
CA ASN A 37 -0.82 12.44 20.47
C ASN A 37 -1.60 11.61 19.44
N TYR A 38 -1.30 11.74 18.15
CA TYR A 38 -1.93 10.93 17.11
C TYR A 38 -1.23 9.58 16.97
N VAL A 39 -2.02 8.50 16.95
CA VAL A 39 -1.51 7.13 16.96
C VAL A 39 -2.21 6.33 15.86
N ALA A 40 -1.43 5.51 15.15
CA ALA A 40 -1.94 4.48 14.25
C ALA A 40 -2.19 3.18 15.02
N VAL A 41 -3.45 2.71 15.05
CA VAL A 41 -3.85 1.46 15.70
C VAL A 41 -4.36 0.48 14.66
N ALA A 42 -3.89 -0.77 14.66
CA ALA A 42 -4.38 -1.78 13.73
C ALA A 42 -5.90 -1.96 13.82
N ALA A 43 -6.57 -2.00 12.67
CA ALA A 43 -7.99 -2.33 12.58
C ALA A 43 -8.15 -3.85 12.69
N ILE A 44 -8.43 -4.34 13.90
CA ILE A 44 -8.38 -5.78 14.23
C ILE A 44 -9.46 -6.61 13.54
N ASP A 45 -10.47 -5.95 12.96
CA ASP A 45 -11.59 -6.55 12.23
C ASP A 45 -11.42 -6.48 10.71
N LEU A 46 -10.22 -6.16 10.23
CA LEU A 46 -9.84 -6.19 8.82
C LEU A 46 -8.66 -7.13 8.61
N LEU A 47 -8.56 -7.68 7.39
CA LEU A 47 -7.46 -8.53 7.00
C LEU A 47 -6.25 -7.73 6.53
N GLN A 48 -5.13 -8.43 6.47
CA GLN A 48 -3.99 -8.01 5.70
C GLN A 48 -4.34 -7.94 4.21
N GLU A 49 -3.83 -6.90 3.55
CA GLU A 49 -3.97 -6.63 2.14
C GLU A 49 -2.65 -6.89 1.42
N ASP A 50 -2.72 -7.46 0.22
CA ASP A 50 -1.54 -7.72 -0.61
C ASP A 50 -1.42 -6.68 -1.72
N PHE A 51 -0.23 -6.14 -1.92
CA PHE A 51 0.06 -5.15 -2.96
C PHE A 51 0.66 -5.80 -4.20
N GLY A 52 0.25 -5.31 -5.37
CA GLY A 52 0.77 -5.73 -6.66
C GLY A 52 0.91 -4.55 -7.61
N ILE A 53 1.84 -4.67 -8.54
CA ILE A 53 1.99 -3.73 -9.65
C ILE A 53 0.92 -4.07 -10.69
N ALA A 54 0.07 -3.10 -10.98
CA ALA A 54 -0.96 -3.20 -12.00
C ALA A 54 -0.33 -3.07 -13.39
N VAL A 55 -0.71 -3.95 -14.30
CA VAL A 55 -0.33 -3.89 -15.72
C VAL A 55 -1.57 -3.97 -16.59
N LYS A 56 -1.47 -3.45 -17.82
CA LYS A 56 -2.59 -3.52 -18.77
C LYS A 56 -2.99 -4.97 -19.01
N LYS A 57 -4.30 -5.24 -18.91
CA LYS A 57 -4.87 -6.58 -19.09
C LYS A 57 -4.40 -7.22 -20.39
N GLY A 58 -3.85 -8.43 -20.29
CA GLY A 58 -3.30 -9.20 -21.40
C GLY A 58 -1.86 -8.85 -21.81
N ASN A 59 -1.21 -7.85 -21.20
CA ASN A 59 0.21 -7.56 -21.43
C ASN A 59 1.10 -8.52 -20.61
N THR A 60 1.10 -9.79 -21.00
CA THR A 60 1.83 -10.86 -20.29
C THR A 60 3.35 -10.68 -20.35
N ALA A 61 3.87 -10.03 -21.39
CA ALA A 61 5.31 -9.76 -21.51
C ALA A 61 5.79 -8.80 -20.41
N LEU A 62 5.12 -7.65 -20.26
CA LEU A 62 5.45 -6.69 -19.20
C LEU A 62 5.18 -7.28 -17.81
N LEU A 63 4.07 -8.01 -17.64
CA LEU A 63 3.75 -8.70 -16.39
C LEU A 63 4.88 -9.65 -15.96
N ASN A 64 5.37 -10.47 -16.88
CA ASN A 64 6.45 -11.41 -16.61
C ASN A 64 7.75 -10.69 -16.27
N ALA A 65 8.06 -9.58 -16.95
CA ALA A 65 9.25 -8.79 -16.66
C ALA A 65 9.21 -8.19 -15.24
N VAL A 66 8.03 -7.71 -14.81
CA VAL A 66 7.79 -7.23 -13.45
C VAL A 66 7.98 -8.36 -12.43
N ASN A 67 7.36 -9.51 -12.67
CA ASN A 67 7.44 -10.67 -11.77
C ASN A 67 8.87 -11.19 -11.61
N VAL A 68 9.69 -11.19 -12.67
CA VAL A 68 11.10 -11.59 -12.57
C VAL A 68 11.85 -10.73 -11.54
N VAL A 69 11.65 -9.41 -11.53
CA VAL A 69 12.31 -8.53 -10.57
C VAL A 69 11.78 -8.75 -9.16
N ILE A 70 10.45 -8.82 -9.00
CA ILE A 70 9.81 -9.07 -7.69
C ILE A 70 10.31 -10.39 -7.09
N ASP A 71 10.24 -11.48 -7.85
CA ASP A 71 10.62 -12.82 -7.38
C ASP A 71 12.11 -12.88 -7.02
N GLU A 72 12.98 -12.27 -7.83
CA GLU A 72 14.42 -12.21 -7.54
C GLU A 72 14.69 -11.44 -6.24
N TRP A 73 14.05 -10.27 -6.07
CA TRP A 73 14.27 -9.39 -4.92
C TRP A 73 13.70 -9.95 -3.62
N LEU A 74 12.60 -10.69 -3.70
CA LEU A 74 12.08 -11.46 -2.57
C LEU A 74 13.05 -12.60 -2.22
N ALA A 75 13.52 -13.35 -3.22
CA ALA A 75 14.39 -14.51 -3.00
C ALA A 75 15.77 -14.15 -2.40
N ASN A 76 16.33 -13.00 -2.78
CA ASN A 76 17.65 -12.55 -2.31
C ASN A 76 17.59 -11.53 -1.16
N GLY A 77 16.40 -11.16 -0.69
CA GLY A 77 16.19 -10.22 0.42
C GLY A 77 16.33 -8.74 0.07
N LYS A 78 16.58 -8.37 -1.20
CA LYS A 78 16.63 -6.96 -1.64
C LYS A 78 15.32 -6.22 -1.41
N MET A 79 14.18 -6.91 -1.49
CA MET A 79 12.87 -6.29 -1.24
C MET A 79 12.84 -5.61 0.14
N ASN A 80 13.28 -6.32 1.18
CA ASN A 80 13.34 -5.80 2.54
C ASN A 80 14.40 -4.69 2.67
N GLN A 81 15.56 -4.85 2.02
CA GLN A 81 16.61 -3.82 2.03
C GLN A 81 16.13 -2.49 1.44
N TYR A 82 15.39 -2.53 0.32
CA TYR A 82 14.78 -1.32 -0.25
C TYR A 82 13.68 -0.76 0.64
N MET A 83 12.80 -1.61 1.19
CA MET A 83 11.75 -1.18 2.11
C MET A 83 12.33 -0.43 3.32
N ASP A 84 13.37 -0.99 3.96
CA ASP A 84 14.05 -0.39 5.09
C ASP A 84 14.75 0.93 4.70
N TYR A 85 15.48 0.93 3.58
CA TYR A 85 16.19 2.10 3.09
C TYR A 85 15.24 3.26 2.77
N TYR A 86 14.17 3.02 2.01
CA TYR A 86 13.21 4.06 1.67
C TYR A 86 12.37 4.51 2.87
N SER A 87 12.12 3.63 3.85
CA SER A 87 11.49 4.02 5.12
C SER A 87 12.39 4.94 5.94
N ALA A 88 13.69 4.63 6.03
CA ALA A 88 14.66 5.50 6.68
C ALA A 88 14.76 6.86 5.97
N LEU A 89 14.77 6.83 4.63
CA LEU A 89 14.92 8.03 3.82
C LEU A 89 13.71 8.96 3.88
N ALA A 90 12.50 8.40 3.95
CA ALA A 90 11.29 9.19 4.21
C ALA A 90 11.30 9.86 5.59
N ASN A 91 11.96 9.25 6.59
CA ASN A 91 12.13 9.86 7.91
C ASN A 91 13.22 10.96 7.91
N GLU A 92 14.30 10.78 7.15
CA GLU A 92 15.36 11.79 7.01
C GLU A 92 14.80 13.13 6.51
N GLU A 93 13.93 13.11 5.47
CA GLU A 93 13.29 14.31 4.93
C GLU A 93 12.44 15.07 5.97
N LYS A 94 12.11 14.42 7.09
CA LYS A 94 11.37 14.99 8.22
C LYS A 94 12.25 15.35 9.42
N GLY A 95 13.58 15.38 9.23
CA GLY A 95 14.54 15.69 10.28
C GLY A 95 14.99 14.48 11.10
N GLY A 96 14.70 13.26 10.62
CA GLY A 96 15.26 12.02 11.17
C GLY A 96 16.75 11.85 10.86
N GLU A 97 17.32 10.74 11.33
CA GLU A 97 18.71 10.37 11.02
C GLU A 97 18.90 10.13 9.51
N SER A 98 20.10 10.44 9.01
CA SER A 98 20.42 10.22 7.61
C SER A 98 20.32 8.75 7.22
N ALA A 99 19.61 8.48 6.13
CA ALA A 99 19.47 7.13 5.61
C ALA A 99 20.78 6.68 4.93
N VAL A 100 21.26 5.51 5.32
CA VAL A 100 22.44 4.88 4.72
C VAL A 100 21.98 3.68 3.92
N ALA A 101 22.25 3.67 2.61
CA ALA A 101 21.99 2.52 1.77
C ALA A 101 22.88 1.35 2.20
N PRO A 102 22.34 0.12 2.35
CA PRO A 102 23.14 -1.07 2.54
C PRO A 102 24.20 -1.24 1.45
N ASP A 103 25.36 -1.81 1.80
CA ASP A 103 26.44 -2.05 0.85
C ASP A 103 25.95 -2.85 -0.37
N GLY A 104 26.16 -2.28 -1.56
CA GLY A 104 25.75 -2.90 -2.83
C GLY A 104 24.27 -2.74 -3.19
N LEU A 105 23.46 -2.05 -2.38
CA LEU A 105 22.09 -1.69 -2.77
C LEU A 105 22.13 -0.59 -3.84
N GLN A 106 21.54 -0.86 -5.00
CA GLN A 106 21.50 0.10 -6.11
C GLN A 106 20.43 1.15 -5.85
N THR A 107 20.81 2.42 -5.69
CA THR A 107 19.86 3.53 -5.43
C THR A 107 19.77 4.53 -6.56
N SER A 108 20.46 4.26 -7.68
CA SER A 108 20.45 5.05 -8.91
C SER A 108 20.46 4.13 -10.12
N TRP A 109 19.71 4.49 -11.16
CA TRP A 109 19.56 3.69 -12.38
C TRP A 109 19.99 4.50 -13.59
N ASP A 110 20.97 3.97 -14.33
CA ASP A 110 21.35 4.46 -15.65
C ASP A 110 20.57 3.67 -16.71
N PHE A 111 19.69 4.35 -17.44
CA PHE A 111 18.92 3.77 -18.54
C PHE A 111 19.68 3.80 -19.88
N GLY A 112 20.94 4.23 -19.88
CA GLY A 112 21.81 4.31 -21.05
C GLY A 112 21.20 5.12 -22.20
N SER A 113 21.35 4.62 -23.43
CA SER A 113 20.85 5.26 -24.65
C SER A 113 19.41 4.85 -25.02
N ALA A 114 18.66 4.23 -24.11
CA ALA A 114 17.31 3.76 -24.38
C ALA A 114 16.38 4.90 -24.84
N THR A 115 15.55 4.64 -25.84
CA THR A 115 14.56 5.62 -26.35
C THR A 115 13.12 5.17 -26.11
N GLU A 116 12.89 3.87 -25.96
CA GLU A 116 11.60 3.33 -25.57
C GLU A 116 11.36 3.49 -24.07
N VAL A 117 10.09 3.61 -23.68
CA VAL A 117 9.66 3.94 -22.32
C VAL A 117 8.71 2.89 -21.77
N VAL A 118 8.84 2.61 -20.48
CA VAL A 118 7.76 2.08 -19.64
C VAL A 118 7.22 3.24 -18.81
N THR A 119 5.93 3.55 -18.94
CA THR A 119 5.29 4.59 -18.14
C THR A 119 4.79 4.00 -16.82
N MET A 120 5.18 4.57 -15.69
CA MET A 120 4.64 4.24 -14.38
C MET A 120 3.69 5.34 -13.92
N TYR A 121 2.42 5.01 -13.76
CA TYR A 121 1.45 5.88 -13.09
C TYR A 121 1.48 5.59 -11.58
N THR A 122 1.57 6.65 -10.77
CA THR A 122 1.68 6.55 -9.31
C THR A 122 0.99 7.73 -8.62
N GLU A 123 0.84 7.70 -7.29
CA GLU A 123 0.46 8.85 -6.46
C GLU A 123 1.50 9.01 -5.35
N SER A 124 2.34 10.02 -5.44
CA SER A 124 3.57 10.17 -4.65
C SER A 124 3.38 10.61 -3.18
N GLY A 125 2.26 10.22 -2.57
CA GLY A 125 1.88 10.53 -1.19
C GLY A 125 2.07 9.36 -0.21
N PHE A 126 2.72 8.28 -0.61
CA PHE A 126 2.62 6.97 0.04
C PHE A 126 3.99 6.33 0.32
N ALA A 127 4.83 7.06 1.08
CA ALA A 127 6.11 6.54 1.55
C ALA A 127 5.93 5.23 2.34
N PRO A 128 6.81 4.23 2.18
CA PRO A 128 8.08 4.25 1.45
C PRO A 128 7.97 3.76 -0.01
N TYR A 129 6.75 3.51 -0.49
CA TYR A 129 6.50 2.95 -1.82
C TYR A 129 6.77 3.97 -2.92
N GLU A 130 6.22 5.17 -2.76
CA GLU A 130 6.42 6.32 -3.64
C GLU A 130 6.30 7.63 -2.86
N PHE A 131 7.28 8.49 -3.01
CA PHE A 131 7.29 9.82 -2.38
C PHE A 131 8.30 10.74 -3.06
N TYR A 132 8.11 12.05 -2.88
CA TYR A 132 9.09 13.03 -3.30
C TYR A 132 10.32 13.04 -2.39
N LYS A 133 11.51 13.00 -3.00
CA LYS A 133 12.77 13.45 -2.41
C LYS A 133 13.34 14.58 -3.25
N GLY A 134 13.28 15.80 -2.73
CA GLY A 134 13.47 17.00 -3.55
C GLY A 134 12.46 17.03 -4.70
N GLU A 135 12.95 17.12 -5.94
CA GLU A 135 12.12 17.17 -7.15
C GLU A 135 11.83 15.78 -7.76
N ASN A 136 12.42 14.70 -7.21
CA ASN A 136 12.31 13.36 -7.78
C ASN A 136 11.31 12.51 -7.00
N ILE A 137 10.52 11.70 -7.71
CA ILE A 137 9.72 10.65 -7.10
C ILE A 137 10.58 9.41 -6.97
N ILE A 138 10.71 8.92 -5.74
CA ILE A 138 11.50 7.74 -5.38
C ILE A 138 10.67 6.81 -4.50
N GLY A 139 11.20 5.62 -4.23
CA GLY A 139 10.59 4.66 -3.31
C GLY A 139 10.71 3.24 -3.84
N LEU A 140 10.14 2.28 -3.11
CA LEU A 140 10.19 0.87 -3.46
C LEU A 140 9.58 0.60 -4.84
N ASP A 141 8.41 1.17 -5.13
CA ASP A 141 7.69 0.97 -6.39
C ASP A 141 8.51 1.50 -7.58
N VAL A 142 9.13 2.67 -7.39
CA VAL A 142 10.03 3.28 -8.39
C VAL A 142 11.29 2.44 -8.59
N ALA A 143 11.86 1.88 -7.52
CA ALA A 143 13.06 1.04 -7.61
C ALA A 143 12.78 -0.26 -8.38
N ILE A 144 11.66 -0.94 -8.08
CA ILE A 144 11.24 -2.15 -8.80
C ILE A 144 11.10 -1.80 -10.29
N MET A 145 10.35 -0.75 -10.61
CA MET A 145 10.09 -0.40 -12.01
C MET A 145 11.32 0.15 -12.75
N SER A 146 12.26 0.76 -12.04
CA SER A 146 13.54 1.17 -12.63
C SER A 146 14.37 -0.04 -13.01
N GLN A 147 14.40 -1.07 -12.17
CA GLN A 147 15.08 -2.33 -12.51
C GLN A 147 14.40 -3.06 -13.68
N VAL A 148 13.06 -3.08 -13.71
CA VAL A 148 12.30 -3.64 -14.83
C VAL A 148 12.65 -2.91 -16.14
N ALA A 149 12.68 -1.57 -16.12
CA ALA A 149 13.02 -0.78 -17.29
C ALA A 149 14.45 -1.08 -17.78
N VAL A 150 15.44 -1.16 -16.87
CA VAL A 150 16.81 -1.57 -17.21
C VAL A 150 16.85 -2.96 -17.86
N ASN A 151 16.15 -3.95 -17.28
CA ASN A 151 16.11 -5.31 -17.83
C ASN A 151 15.48 -5.37 -19.23
N LEU A 152 14.55 -4.46 -19.53
CA LEU A 152 13.89 -4.34 -20.83
C LEU A 152 14.68 -3.47 -21.83
N GLY A 153 15.77 -2.83 -21.42
CA GLY A 153 16.49 -1.86 -22.25
C GLY A 153 15.68 -0.59 -22.52
N LYS A 154 14.79 -0.20 -21.59
CA LYS A 154 13.90 0.96 -21.67
C LYS A 154 14.22 2.01 -20.61
N LYS A 155 13.65 3.20 -20.78
CA LYS A 155 13.58 4.24 -19.73
C LYS A 155 12.34 4.06 -18.88
N LEU A 156 12.43 4.43 -17.60
CA LEU A 156 11.26 4.63 -16.77
C LEU A 156 10.80 6.09 -16.88
N GLU A 157 9.52 6.30 -17.20
CA GLU A 157 8.86 7.60 -17.09
C GLU A 157 7.82 7.53 -15.96
N VAL A 158 8.05 8.25 -14.87
CA VAL A 158 7.12 8.28 -13.72
C VAL A 158 6.14 9.44 -13.90
N LYS A 159 4.85 9.14 -13.79
CA LYS A 159 3.73 10.09 -13.89
C LYS A 159 2.95 10.09 -12.58
N ASP A 160 3.07 11.20 -11.86
CA ASP A 160 2.29 11.49 -10.66
C ASP A 160 0.85 11.88 -11.04
N VAL A 161 -0.11 11.12 -10.54
CA VAL A 161 -1.55 11.30 -10.78
C VAL A 161 -2.30 11.05 -9.48
N VAL A 162 -3.60 11.34 -9.45
CA VAL A 162 -4.44 10.94 -8.29
C VAL A 162 -4.67 9.42 -8.30
N PHE A 163 -4.69 8.81 -7.12
CA PHE A 163 -4.75 7.35 -6.96
C PHE A 163 -5.92 6.70 -7.72
N ASP A 164 -7.11 7.30 -7.68
CA ASP A 164 -8.34 6.75 -8.26
C ASP A 164 -8.28 6.55 -9.79
N VAL A 165 -7.38 7.28 -10.48
CA VAL A 165 -7.24 7.17 -11.95
C VAL A 165 -6.10 6.25 -12.40
N VAL A 166 -5.27 5.73 -11.49
CA VAL A 166 -4.06 4.94 -11.84
C VAL A 166 -4.43 3.73 -12.70
N ALA A 167 -5.35 2.86 -12.22
CA ALA A 167 -5.74 1.66 -12.96
C ALA A 167 -6.36 1.97 -14.33
N THR A 168 -7.16 3.03 -14.41
CA THR A 168 -7.78 3.50 -15.66
C THR A 168 -6.74 3.99 -16.66
N ASN A 169 -5.73 4.74 -16.21
CA ASN A 169 -4.64 5.21 -17.05
C ASN A 169 -3.81 4.05 -17.60
N VAL A 170 -3.57 3.02 -16.80
CA VAL A 170 -2.89 1.78 -17.25
C VAL A 170 -3.70 1.07 -18.33
N ALA A 171 -5.00 0.85 -18.09
CA ALA A 171 -5.86 0.16 -19.05
C ALA A 171 -5.95 0.88 -20.40
N ASN A 172 -6.00 2.21 -20.37
CA ASN A 172 -6.14 3.05 -21.56
C ASN A 172 -4.81 3.38 -22.25
N SER A 173 -3.66 3.06 -21.63
CA SER A 173 -2.35 3.31 -22.24
C SER A 173 -2.20 2.58 -23.58
N THR A 174 -1.60 3.27 -24.55
CA THR A 174 -1.26 2.71 -25.87
C THR A 174 0.13 2.07 -25.90
N GLY A 175 1.02 2.45 -24.99
CA GLY A 175 2.35 1.86 -24.80
C GLY A 175 2.45 1.02 -23.52
N ASP A 176 3.66 0.53 -23.22
CA ASP A 176 3.95 -0.17 -21.98
C ASP A 176 3.72 0.76 -20.79
N ALA A 177 2.76 0.39 -19.95
CA ALA A 177 2.43 1.13 -18.75
C ALA A 177 2.10 0.22 -17.58
N VAL A 178 2.45 0.70 -16.40
CA VAL A 178 2.14 0.07 -15.12
C VAL A 178 1.51 1.08 -14.17
N GLY A 179 0.78 0.56 -13.18
CA GLY A 179 0.33 1.30 -12.01
C GLY A 179 1.07 0.73 -10.81
N ALA A 180 1.88 1.55 -10.16
CA ALA A 180 2.63 1.16 -8.97
C ALA A 180 2.45 2.29 -7.96
N ALA A 181 1.63 2.01 -6.95
CA ALA A 181 1.20 2.96 -5.94
C ALA A 181 0.73 2.24 -4.66
N GLY A 182 1.44 1.18 -4.23
CA GLY A 182 0.98 0.33 -3.12
C GLY A 182 -0.43 -0.27 -3.35
N ILE A 183 -0.73 -0.71 -4.58
CA ILE A 183 -2.11 -1.03 -4.97
C ILE A 183 -2.53 -2.39 -4.42
N THR A 184 -3.50 -2.40 -3.50
CA THR A 184 -4.20 -3.63 -3.06
C THR A 184 -4.74 -4.43 -4.23
N ILE A 185 -4.37 -5.71 -4.29
CA ILE A 185 -4.90 -6.69 -5.23
C ILE A 185 -6.30 -7.09 -4.78
N ASN A 186 -7.32 -6.72 -5.56
CA ASN A 186 -8.70 -7.13 -5.29
C ASN A 186 -9.45 -7.48 -6.59
N ASP A 187 -10.60 -8.14 -6.44
CA ASP A 187 -11.36 -8.66 -7.58
C ASP A 187 -11.95 -7.56 -8.47
N GLU A 188 -12.32 -6.41 -7.90
CA GLU A 188 -12.79 -5.25 -8.66
C GLU A 188 -11.69 -4.70 -9.58
N ARG A 189 -10.50 -4.48 -9.04
CA ARG A 189 -9.34 -3.98 -9.81
C ARG A 189 -8.87 -4.98 -10.86
N LYS A 190 -8.91 -6.30 -10.56
CA LYS A 190 -8.61 -7.38 -11.52
C LYS A 190 -9.53 -7.39 -12.75
N GLN A 191 -10.71 -6.76 -12.68
CA GLN A 191 -11.55 -6.62 -13.86
C GLN A 191 -10.91 -5.69 -14.90
N VAL A 192 -10.17 -4.68 -14.45
CA VAL A 192 -9.61 -3.59 -15.27
C VAL A 192 -8.14 -3.84 -15.65
N VAL A 193 -7.34 -4.38 -14.73
CA VAL A 193 -5.88 -4.61 -14.89
C VAL A 193 -5.52 -6.05 -14.52
N ASP A 194 -4.35 -6.51 -14.97
CA ASP A 194 -3.70 -7.69 -14.41
C ASP A 194 -2.72 -7.23 -13.32
N PHE A 195 -2.43 -8.09 -12.34
CA PHE A 195 -1.50 -7.77 -11.24
C PHE A 195 -0.28 -8.68 -11.28
N SER A 196 0.87 -8.11 -10.90
CA SER A 196 2.08 -8.85 -10.57
C SER A 196 1.87 -9.82 -9.40
N ASN A 197 2.91 -10.59 -9.12
CA ASN A 197 3.07 -11.26 -7.83
C ASN A 197 3.06 -10.23 -6.69
N VAL A 198 2.67 -10.68 -5.51
CA VAL A 198 2.68 -9.87 -4.29
C VAL A 198 4.11 -9.47 -3.97
N TYR A 199 4.37 -8.17 -3.79
CA TYR A 199 5.70 -7.67 -3.44
C TYR A 199 5.76 -7.07 -2.02
N SER A 200 4.59 -6.70 -1.47
CA SER A 200 4.42 -6.21 -0.11
C SER A 200 3.02 -6.55 0.38
N SER A 201 2.84 -6.60 1.70
CA SER A 201 1.54 -6.80 2.33
C SER A 201 1.38 -5.81 3.47
N SER A 202 0.17 -5.30 3.68
CA SER A 202 -0.13 -4.21 4.60
C SER A 202 -1.32 -4.55 5.49
N THR A 203 -1.29 -4.05 6.73
CA THR A 203 -2.46 -4.03 7.61
C THR A 203 -3.05 -2.63 7.58
N LEU A 204 -4.37 -2.52 7.47
CA LEU A 204 -5.04 -1.24 7.65
C LEU A 204 -5.04 -0.82 9.12
N VAL A 205 -4.75 0.45 9.35
CA VAL A 205 -4.73 1.10 10.66
C VAL A 205 -5.71 2.26 10.69
N ILE A 206 -6.15 2.57 11.90
CA ILE A 206 -6.93 3.74 12.21
C ILE A 206 -5.99 4.76 12.88
N VAL A 207 -5.73 5.86 12.18
CA VAL A 207 -5.01 7.01 12.74
C VAL A 207 -6.01 7.89 13.47
N SER A 208 -5.83 8.07 14.77
CA SER A 208 -6.72 8.87 15.61
C SER A 208 -5.99 9.50 16.78
N GLU A 209 -6.61 10.50 17.39
CA GLU A 209 -6.10 11.09 18.63
C GLU A 209 -6.12 10.05 19.75
N ASN A 210 -4.99 9.87 20.43
CA ASN A 210 -4.76 8.92 21.53
C ASN A 210 -5.10 7.45 21.22
N GLY A 211 -5.16 7.06 19.94
CA GLY A 211 -5.39 5.67 19.52
C GLY A 211 -6.73 5.11 19.99
N GLN A 212 -7.79 5.92 19.93
CA GLN A 212 -9.10 5.61 20.52
C GLN A 212 -9.89 4.51 19.80
N TYR A 213 -9.52 4.16 18.57
CA TYR A 213 -10.28 3.26 17.72
C TYR A 213 -9.40 2.11 17.26
N SER A 214 -9.94 0.89 17.29
CA SER A 214 -9.20 -0.34 16.96
C SER A 214 -9.92 -1.25 15.98
N SER A 215 -11.10 -0.84 15.50
CA SER A 215 -11.93 -1.61 14.58
C SER A 215 -12.79 -0.68 13.72
N VAL A 216 -13.25 -1.16 12.56
CA VAL A 216 -14.22 -0.45 11.71
C VAL A 216 -15.51 -0.17 12.49
N LYS A 217 -15.92 -1.08 13.37
CA LYS A 217 -17.08 -0.88 14.25
C LYS A 217 -16.95 0.35 15.15
N ASP A 218 -15.76 0.64 15.67
CA ASP A 218 -15.52 1.80 16.53
C ASP A 218 -15.71 3.14 15.80
N LEU A 219 -15.73 3.11 14.46
CA LEU A 219 -15.94 4.27 13.61
C LEU A 219 -17.43 4.63 13.40
N ALA A 220 -18.36 3.89 14.02
CA ALA A 220 -19.78 4.22 13.97
C ALA A 220 -20.06 5.65 14.47
N GLY A 221 -20.81 6.43 13.67
CA GLY A 221 -21.11 7.83 13.97
C GLY A 221 -19.94 8.81 13.86
N LYS A 222 -18.74 8.35 13.44
CA LYS A 222 -17.54 9.17 13.29
C LYS A 222 -17.40 9.72 11.88
N THR A 223 -16.64 10.81 11.75
CA THR A 223 -16.18 11.32 10.46
C THR A 223 -14.81 10.72 10.14
N VAL A 224 -14.75 9.88 9.12
CA VAL A 224 -13.54 9.11 8.75
C VAL A 224 -12.98 9.65 7.44
N GLY A 225 -11.70 10.04 7.47
CA GLY A 225 -10.93 10.39 6.29
C GLY A 225 -10.36 9.16 5.60
N VAL A 226 -10.41 9.15 4.27
CA VAL A 226 -9.83 8.11 3.41
C VAL A 226 -9.27 8.75 2.15
N GLN A 227 -8.29 8.12 1.52
CA GLN A 227 -7.90 8.50 0.16
C GLN A 227 -8.87 7.86 -0.84
N GLU A 228 -9.38 8.66 -1.78
CA GLU A 228 -10.39 8.23 -2.75
C GLU A 228 -9.90 7.04 -3.59
N GLY A 229 -10.72 5.99 -3.68
CA GLY A 229 -10.43 4.79 -4.46
C GLY A 229 -9.53 3.76 -3.77
N THR A 230 -8.99 4.06 -2.59
CA THR A 230 -8.24 3.09 -1.78
C THR A 230 -9.14 2.00 -1.20
N SER A 231 -8.55 0.90 -0.73
CA SER A 231 -9.30 -0.13 -0.02
C SER A 231 -10.01 0.42 1.22
N GLY A 232 -9.33 1.28 2.00
CA GLY A 232 -9.92 1.96 3.15
C GLY A 232 -11.20 2.72 2.81
N ASP A 233 -11.22 3.43 1.66
CA ASP A 233 -12.43 4.08 1.14
C ASP A 233 -13.54 3.09 0.83
N LEU A 234 -13.25 2.05 0.03
CA LEU A 234 -14.23 1.02 -0.33
C LEU A 234 -14.83 0.35 0.91
N ILE A 235 -14.00 0.04 1.90
CA ILE A 235 -14.39 -0.57 3.17
C ILE A 235 -15.32 0.35 3.96
N ILE A 236 -14.90 1.58 4.28
CA ILE A 236 -15.70 2.44 5.15
C ILE A 236 -16.97 2.94 4.45
N SER A 237 -16.92 3.16 3.14
CA SER A 237 -18.07 3.56 2.32
C SER A 237 -19.14 2.46 2.24
N ALA A 238 -18.74 1.18 2.22
CA ALA A 238 -19.67 0.07 2.33
C ALA A 238 -20.15 -0.15 3.78
N ALA A 239 -19.22 -0.07 4.75
CA ALA A 239 -19.48 -0.32 6.17
C ALA A 239 -20.47 0.68 6.79
N LYS A 240 -20.49 1.94 6.34
CA LYS A 240 -21.49 2.93 6.78
C LYS A 240 -22.93 2.61 6.35
N GLY A 241 -23.09 1.75 5.35
CA GLY A 241 -24.37 1.35 4.76
C GLY A 241 -24.73 -0.10 5.06
N ALA A 242 -24.69 -0.96 4.04
CA ALA A 242 -25.08 -2.36 4.15
C ALA A 242 -24.05 -3.24 4.89
N GLY A 243 -22.83 -2.75 5.09
CA GLY A 243 -21.70 -3.51 5.59
C GLY A 243 -20.68 -3.81 4.48
N TYR A 244 -19.43 -4.03 4.88
CA TYR A 244 -18.37 -4.53 4.01
C TYR A 244 -18.13 -6.01 4.35
N THR A 245 -18.21 -6.89 3.36
CA THR A 245 -18.02 -8.33 3.55
C THR A 245 -16.72 -8.79 2.89
N TYR A 246 -15.92 -9.54 3.63
CA TYR A 246 -14.71 -10.19 3.13
C TYR A 246 -14.63 -11.64 3.65
N GLU A 247 -13.87 -12.49 2.98
CA GLU A 247 -13.59 -13.86 3.43
C GLU A 247 -12.37 -13.85 4.37
N ASN A 248 -12.52 -14.27 5.63
CA ASN A 248 -11.44 -14.33 6.61
C ASN A 248 -10.46 -15.50 6.36
N GLU A 249 -9.40 -15.60 7.18
CA GLU A 249 -8.38 -16.66 7.06
C GLU A 249 -8.94 -18.09 7.15
N ASP A 250 -10.09 -18.27 7.80
CA ASP A 250 -10.80 -19.54 7.93
C ASP A 250 -11.72 -19.86 6.73
N GLY A 251 -11.78 -18.97 5.74
CA GLY A 251 -12.68 -19.10 4.59
C GLY A 251 -14.13 -18.74 4.91
N GLN A 252 -14.37 -17.93 5.94
CA GLN A 252 -15.71 -17.51 6.36
C GLN A 252 -15.98 -16.05 5.97
N ASP A 253 -17.17 -15.79 5.46
CA ASP A 253 -17.63 -14.43 5.21
C ASP A 253 -17.82 -13.68 6.53
N VAL A 254 -17.09 -12.58 6.70
CA VAL A 254 -17.20 -11.64 7.82
C VAL A 254 -17.70 -10.31 7.29
N THR A 255 -18.74 -9.76 7.94
CA THR A 255 -19.28 -8.44 7.60
C THR A 255 -18.99 -7.44 8.71
N VAL A 256 -18.29 -6.35 8.37
CA VAL A 256 -18.06 -5.21 9.27
C VAL A 256 -19.01 -4.05 8.96
N THR A 257 -19.40 -3.30 10.00
CA THR A 257 -20.32 -2.16 9.87
C THR A 257 -19.85 -0.99 10.72
N ALA A 258 -20.12 0.23 10.24
CA ALA A 258 -19.80 1.50 10.88
C ALA A 258 -21.02 2.43 10.77
N ALA A 259 -22.15 2.01 11.33
CA ALA A 259 -23.43 2.68 11.14
C ALA A 259 -23.36 4.19 11.48
N GLY A 260 -23.88 5.03 10.58
CA GLY A 260 -23.89 6.48 10.76
C GLY A 260 -22.54 7.17 10.59
N ALA A 261 -21.48 6.46 10.19
CA ALA A 261 -20.22 7.09 9.85
C ALA A 261 -20.36 8.05 8.64
N THR A 262 -19.66 9.17 8.71
CA THR A 262 -19.49 10.11 7.62
C THR A 262 -18.13 9.87 6.97
N VAL A 263 -18.11 9.60 5.67
CA VAL A 263 -16.86 9.36 4.93
C VAL A 263 -16.45 10.64 4.22
N LYS A 264 -15.19 11.04 4.41
CA LYS A 264 -14.59 12.18 3.72
C LYS A 264 -13.41 11.70 2.88
N GLN A 265 -13.58 11.76 1.57
CA GLN A 265 -12.57 11.38 0.60
C GLN A 265 -11.59 12.53 0.38
N TYR A 266 -10.31 12.18 0.28
CA TYR A 266 -9.22 13.09 -0.05
C TYR A 266 -8.45 12.55 -1.24
N LYS A 267 -7.82 13.45 -2.00
CA LYS A 267 -6.90 13.03 -3.06
C LYS A 267 -5.54 12.56 -2.52
N GLN A 268 -5.16 12.98 -1.31
CA GLN A 268 -3.92 12.61 -0.63
C GLN A 268 -4.16 12.45 0.88
N TYR A 269 -3.49 11.48 1.51
CA TYR A 269 -3.58 11.26 2.96
C TYR A 269 -3.04 12.44 3.78
N ALA A 270 -2.07 13.20 3.28
CA ALA A 270 -1.57 14.39 3.96
C ALA A 270 -2.69 15.44 4.22
N LEU A 271 -3.67 15.55 3.32
CA LEU A 271 -4.83 16.43 3.51
C LEU A 271 -5.78 15.88 4.58
N ALA A 272 -5.95 14.55 4.63
CA ALA A 272 -6.72 13.91 5.69
C ALA A 272 -6.05 14.14 7.06
N LEU A 273 -4.72 14.02 7.15
CA LEU A 273 -3.97 14.31 8.37
C LEU A 273 -4.12 15.76 8.83
N GLN A 274 -4.07 16.72 7.90
CA GLN A 274 -4.34 18.12 8.24
C GLN A 274 -5.74 18.32 8.81
N ASP A 275 -6.74 17.66 8.24
CA ASP A 275 -8.12 17.72 8.74
C ASP A 275 -8.28 17.06 10.10
N LEU A 276 -7.59 15.94 10.34
CA LEU A 276 -7.57 15.26 11.63
C LEU A 276 -6.94 16.18 12.71
N LYS A 277 -5.81 16.83 12.38
CA LYS A 277 -5.14 17.83 13.23
C LYS A 277 -6.05 19.01 13.58
N ASN A 278 -6.84 19.45 12.61
CA ASN A 278 -7.79 20.55 12.78
C ASN A 278 -9.12 20.14 13.43
N GLY A 279 -9.29 18.87 13.83
CA GLY A 279 -10.53 18.35 14.41
C GLY A 279 -11.72 18.35 13.44
N ARG A 280 -11.45 18.35 12.12
CA ARG A 280 -12.47 18.29 11.06
C ARG A 280 -12.92 16.86 10.76
N ILE A 281 -12.11 15.87 11.13
CA ILE A 281 -12.41 14.43 11.07
C ILE A 281 -11.95 13.78 12.37
N ASP A 282 -12.53 12.63 12.70
CA ASP A 282 -12.24 11.88 13.93
C ASP A 282 -11.11 10.86 13.75
N ALA A 283 -10.97 10.31 12.54
CA ALA A 283 -10.00 9.26 12.24
C ALA A 283 -9.63 9.22 10.76
N ILE A 284 -8.53 8.56 10.43
CA ILE A 284 -8.14 8.20 9.06
C ILE A 284 -8.00 6.68 8.99
N LEU A 285 -8.56 6.05 7.97
CA LEU A 285 -8.35 4.63 7.67
C LEU A 285 -7.36 4.50 6.49
N MET A 286 -6.20 3.92 6.75
CA MET A 286 -5.09 3.85 5.79
C MET A 286 -4.10 2.73 6.13
N ASP A 287 -3.12 2.50 5.29
CA ASP A 287 -2.08 1.49 5.47
C ASP A 287 -1.07 1.80 6.56
N LYS A 288 -0.65 0.76 7.29
CA LYS A 288 0.19 0.87 8.49
C LYS A 288 1.50 1.62 8.26
N ILE A 289 2.34 1.16 7.33
CA ILE A 289 3.69 1.73 7.17
C ILE A 289 3.60 3.21 6.73
N PRO A 290 2.79 3.56 5.71
CA PRO A 290 2.57 4.96 5.36
C PRO A 290 2.00 5.79 6.51
N ALA A 291 1.10 5.26 7.33
CA ALA A 291 0.59 5.97 8.50
C ALA A 291 1.69 6.26 9.52
N GLU A 292 2.50 5.26 9.86
CA GLU A 292 3.60 5.39 10.82
C GLU A 292 4.64 6.40 10.34
N LEU A 293 5.02 6.35 9.06
CA LEU A 293 5.94 7.32 8.45
C LEU A 293 5.30 8.70 8.37
N MET A 294 4.01 8.81 8.08
CA MET A 294 3.29 10.08 8.01
C MET A 294 3.19 10.78 9.37
N LEU A 295 3.10 10.02 10.47
CA LEU A 295 2.97 10.54 11.84
C LEU A 295 4.30 10.99 12.45
N LYS A 296 5.43 10.42 12.02
CA LYS A 296 6.77 10.93 12.31
C LYS A 296 6.99 12.31 11.68
#